data_AF-A0A382ZHT6-F1
#
_entry.id   AF-A0A382ZHT6-F1
#
_cell.length_a   1.000
_cell.length_b   1.000
_cell.length_c   1.000
_cell.angle_alpha   90.00
_cell.angle_beta   90.00
_cell.angle_gamma   90.00
#
_symmetry.space_group_name_H-M   'P 1'
#
loop_
_entity.id
_entity.type
_entity.pdbx_description
1 polymer ?
#
loop_
_entity_poly.entity_id
_entity_poly.type
_entity_poly.pdbx_seq_one_letter_code
_entity_poly.pdbx_strand_id
1 'polypeptide(L)' 'MTMKEAARCAWPGEDPLYQDYHDREWGVPIYDDHALFEKLIL' A
#
# COMPACT_ATOMS: atom_id res chain seq x y z
N MET A 1 0.27 16.09 20.83
CA MET A 1 -0.61 15.80 19.67
C MET A 1 -0.51 14.31 19.40
N THR A 2 -1.50 13.54 19.84
CA THR A 2 -1.62 12.12 19.46
C THR A 2 -2.09 12.09 18.02
N MET A 3 -1.27 11.54 17.11
CA MET A 3 -1.70 11.27 15.75
C MET A 3 -2.84 10.26 15.81
N LYS A 4 -3.99 10.61 15.22
CA LYS A 4 -5.10 9.70 15.04
C LYS A 4 -4.69 8.72 13.95
N GLU A 5 -4.55 7.44 14.28
CA GLU A 5 -4.36 6.41 13.26
C GLU A 5 -5.50 6.54 12.25
N ALA A 6 -5.14 6.77 10.99
CA ALA A 6 -6.12 6.70 9.91
C ALA A 6 -6.69 5.28 9.93
N ALA A 7 -8.02 5.18 9.87
CA ALA A 7 -8.66 3.87 9.79
C ALA A 7 -8.21 3.20 8.49
N ARG A 8 -7.31 2.21 8.60
CA ARG A 8 -6.85 1.41 7.46
C ARG A 8 -7.93 0.43 7.04
N CYS A 9 -7.83 -0.08 5.81
CA CYS A 9 -8.58 -1.27 5.45
C CYS A 9 -8.24 -2.43 6.40
N ALA A 10 -9.12 -3.41 6.53
CA ALA A 10 -8.92 -4.53 7.46
C ALA A 10 -7.91 -5.58 6.95
N TRP A 11 -7.65 -5.63 5.64
CA TRP A 11 -6.87 -6.68 5.00
C TRP A 11 -5.34 -6.69 5.22
N PRO A 12 -4.62 -5.58 5.50
CA PRO A 12 -3.18 -5.64 5.77
C PRO A 12 -2.88 -6.22 7.16
N GLY A 13 -3.87 -6.33 8.05
CA GLY A 13 -3.70 -6.88 9.40
C GLY A 13 -2.69 -6.09 10.24
N GLU A 14 -1.84 -6.81 10.97
CA GLU A 14 -0.83 -6.24 11.87
C GLU A 14 0.62 -6.38 11.37
N ASP A 15 0.84 -6.96 10.17
CA ASP A 15 2.19 -7.08 9.61
C ASP A 15 2.72 -5.70 9.18
N PRO A 16 3.81 -5.19 9.79
CA PRO A 16 4.33 -3.87 9.46
C PRO A 16 4.73 -3.71 7.99
N LEU A 17 5.22 -4.77 7.35
CA LEU A 17 5.59 -4.73 5.94
C LEU A 17 4.34 -4.56 5.06
N TYR A 18 3.27 -5.29 5.39
CA TYR A 18 2.06 -5.23 4.59
C TYR A 18 1.26 -3.94 4.82
N GLN A 19 1.35 -3.37 6.03
CA GLN A 19 0.85 -2.03 6.34
C GLN A 19 1.57 -0.94 5.56
N ASP A 20 2.91 -0.99 5.44
CA ASP A 20 3.67 -0.02 4.65
C ASP A 20 3.31 -0.09 3.15
N TYR A 21 3.18 -1.31 2.62
CA TYR A 21 2.69 -1.53 1.25
C TYR A 21 1.28 -0.96 1.05
N HIS A 22 0.34 -1.24 1.96
CA HIS A 22 -1.02 -0.68 1.91
C HIS A 22 -1.00 0.85 1.90
N ASP A 23 -0.24 1.45 2.80
CA ASP A 23 -0.27 2.90 3.03
C ASP A 23 0.40 3.70 1.90
N ARG A 24 1.38 3.09 1.21
CA ARG A 24 2.28 3.84 0.33
C ARG A 24 2.27 3.40 -1.12
N GLU A 25 1.84 2.18 -1.40
CA GLU A 25 1.86 1.62 -2.75
C GLU A 25 0.47 1.25 -3.24
N TRP A 26 -0.36 0.66 -2.38
CA TRP A 26 -1.66 0.15 -2.79
C TRP A 26 -2.64 1.27 -3.15
N GLY A 27 -3.18 1.22 -4.37
CA GLY A 27 -4.11 2.23 -4.88
C GLY A 27 -3.47 3.56 -5.28
N VAL A 28 -2.14 3.70 -5.18
CA VAL A 28 -1.42 4.87 -5.69
C VAL A 28 -1.31 4.76 -7.22
N PRO A 29 -1.73 5.78 -8.00
CA PRO A 29 -1.65 5.74 -9.46
C PRO A 29 -0.20 5.60 -9.96
N ILE A 30 0.01 4.69 -10.91
CA ILE A 30 1.28 4.47 -11.62
C ILE A 30 1.01 4.60 -13.12
N TYR A 31 1.89 5.32 -13.80
CA TYR A 31 1.78 5.60 -15.24
C TYR A 31 2.98 5.08 -16.05
N ASP A 32 3.98 4.51 -15.38
CA ASP A 32 5.13 3.90 -16.04
C ASP A 32 4.81 2.44 -16.41
N ASP A 33 4.95 2.10 -17.69
CA ASP A 33 4.57 0.79 -18.23
C ASP A 33 5.38 -0.36 -17.62
N HIS A 34 6.66 -0.13 -17.31
CA HIS A 34 7.52 -1.17 -16.73
C HIS A 34 7.14 -1.43 -15.27
N ALA A 35 6.95 -0.38 -14.48
CA ALA A 35 6.47 -0.49 -13.11
C ALA A 35 5.08 -1.14 -13.03
N LEU A 36 4.19 -0.84 -13.98
CA LEU A 36 2.90 -1.53 -14.09
C LEU A 36 3.06 -3.03 -14.40
N PHE A 37 3.97 -3.39 -15.31
CA PHE A 37 4.27 -4.79 -15.59
C PHE A 37 4.79 -5.53 -14.36
N GLU A 38 5.71 -4.92 -13.59
CA GLU A 38 6.20 -5.48 -12.33
C GLU A 38 5.05 -5.79 -11.36
N LYS A 39 4.05 -4.92 -11.24
CA LYS A 39 2.89 -5.14 -10.35
C LYS A 39 1.91 -6.22 -10.84
N LEU A 40 1.92 -6.57 -12.13
CA LEU A 40 1.03 -7.59 -12.69
C LEU A 40 1.55 -9.02 -12.51
N ILE A 41 2.87 -9.18 -12.36
CA ILE A 41 3.52 -10.50 -12.31
C ILE A 41 3.88 -10.95 -10.90
N LEU A 42 3.88 -10.03 -9.93
CA LEU A 42 4.17 -10.27 -8.51
C LEU A 42 2.89 -10.66 -7.76
#